data_AF-A0A521KSM3-F1
#
_entry.id   AF-A0A521KSM3-F1
#
_cell.length_a   1.000
_cell.length_b   1.000
_cell.length_c   1.000
_cell.angle_alpha   90.00
_cell.angle_beta   90.00
_cell.angle_gamma   90.00
#
_symmetry.space_group_name_H-M   'P 1'
#
loop_
_entity.id
_entity.type
_entity.pdbx_description
1 polymer ?
#
loop_
_entity_poly.entity_id
_entity_poly.type
_entity_poly.pdbx_seq_one_letter_code
_entity_poly.pdbx_strand_id
1 'polypeptide(L)' 'MKSTVPKKMIKIRSVELGIPLAQLARELGISRQFIYQVCAGKRPTFHVREHICRRLGFYPAQLGWSDNGVSHHLFPRR' A
#
# COMPACT_ATOMS: atom_id res chain seq x y z
N MET A 1 -12.86 8.96 15.58
CA MET A 1 -13.27 8.74 14.16
C MET A 1 -12.45 7.59 13.59
N LYS A 2 -13.08 6.46 13.20
CA LYS A 2 -12.36 5.32 12.60
C LYS A 2 -11.82 5.75 11.23
N SER A 3 -10.51 5.80 11.05
CA SER A 3 -9.87 6.19 9.79
C SER A 3 -10.11 5.14 8.71
N THR A 4 -11.21 5.28 7.97
CA THR A 4 -11.63 4.41 6.86
C THR A 4 -10.75 4.55 5.61
N VAL A 5 -9.77 5.44 5.65
CA VAL A 5 -9.00 5.97 4.51
C VAL A 5 -8.07 4.94 3.83
N PRO A 6 -7.31 4.07 4.54
CA PRO A 6 -6.35 3.18 3.88
C PRO A 6 -7.04 2.13 3.01
N LYS A 7 -8.24 1.69 3.43
CA LYS A 7 -8.88 0.47 2.93
C LYS A 7 -9.33 0.56 1.48
N LYS A 8 -9.81 1.75 1.09
CA LYS A 8 -10.31 2.01 -0.27
C LYS A 8 -9.22 2.56 -1.19
N MET A 9 -8.25 3.32 -0.68
CA MET A 9 -7.24 3.99 -1.53
C MET A 9 -6.37 3.02 -2.33
N ILE A 10 -5.88 1.94 -1.71
CA ILE A 10 -5.04 0.94 -2.41
C ILE A 10 -5.83 0.31 -3.56
N LYS A 11 -7.09 -0.07 -3.31
CA LYS A 11 -7.96 -0.68 -4.32
C LYS A 11 -8.33 0.31 -5.44
N ILE A 12 -8.69 1.54 -5.09
CA ILE A 12 -9.03 2.58 -6.07
C ILE A 12 -7.84 2.86 -6.99
N ARG A 13 -6.66 3.10 -6.40
CA ARG A 13 -5.44 3.41 -7.18
C ARG A 13 -4.96 2.25 -8.04
N SER A 14 -5.09 1.03 -7.51
CA SER A 14 -4.83 -0.20 -8.26
C SER A 14 -5.71 -0.28 -9.52
N VAL A 15 -6.99 0.09 -9.43
CA VAL A 15 -7.89 0.16 -10.60
C VAL A 15 -7.50 1.32 -11.54
N GLU A 16 -7.24 2.51 -11.01
CA GLU A 16 -6.82 3.68 -11.82
C GLU A 16 -5.56 3.42 -12.65
N LEU A 17 -4.60 2.68 -12.09
CA LEU A 17 -3.35 2.32 -12.76
C LEU A 17 -3.45 1.04 -13.60
N GLY A 18 -4.61 0.38 -13.62
CA GLY A 18 -4.81 -0.91 -14.31
C GLY A 18 -3.97 -2.06 -13.73
N ILE A 19 -3.53 -1.95 -12.47
CA ILE A 19 -2.68 -2.96 -11.81
C ILE A 19 -3.58 -3.84 -10.95
N PRO A 20 -3.87 -5.10 -11.31
CA PRO A 20 -4.71 -5.96 -10.49
C PRO A 20 -4.04 -6.29 -9.14
N LEU A 21 -4.82 -6.37 -8.07
CA LEU A 21 -4.33 -6.78 -6.73
C LEU A 21 -3.61 -8.14 -6.74
N ALA A 22 -4.03 -9.04 -7.63
CA ALA A 22 -3.38 -10.33 -7.83
C ALA A 22 -1.95 -10.19 -8.38
N GLN A 23 -1.70 -9.18 -9.23
CA GLN A 23 -0.36 -8.89 -9.72
C GLN A 23 0.50 -8.31 -8.60
N LEU A 24 -0.02 -7.38 -7.79
CA LEU A 24 0.70 -6.87 -6.61
C LEU A 24 1.10 -8.01 -5.65
N ALA A 25 0.19 -8.95 -5.42
CA ALA A 25 0.47 -10.13 -4.60
C ALA A 25 1.58 -11.00 -5.21
N ARG A 26 1.53 -11.23 -6.52
CA ARG A 26 2.53 -12.02 -7.27
C ARG A 26 3.91 -11.37 -7.26
N GLU A 27 3.99 -10.06 -7.49
CA GLU A 27 5.25 -9.29 -7.46
C GLU A 27 5.92 -9.36 -6.08
N LEU A 28 5.13 -9.45 -5.02
CA LEU A 28 5.60 -9.56 -3.63
C LEU A 28 5.80 -11.00 -3.15
N GLY A 29 5.49 -12.01 -3.96
CA GLY A 29 5.54 -13.42 -3.55
C GLY A 29 4.59 -13.77 -2.40
N ILE A 30 3.50 -13.02 -2.23
CA ILE A 30 2.51 -13.20 -1.15
C ILE A 30 1.17 -13.70 -1.69
N SER A 31 0.34 -14.24 -0.80
CA SER A 31 -0.99 -14.70 -1.21
C SER A 31 -1.91 -13.54 -1.57
N ARG A 32 -2.79 -13.76 -2.56
CA ARG A 32 -3.84 -12.80 -2.93
C ARG A 32 -4.70 -12.43 -1.73
N GLN A 33 -5.04 -13.40 -0.89
CA GLN A 33 -5.79 -13.18 0.36
C GLN A 33 -5.08 -12.19 1.29
N PHE A 34 -3.76 -12.24 1.39
CA PHE A 34 -3.00 -11.31 2.22
C PHE A 34 -3.17 -9.87 1.72
N ILE A 35 -3.08 -9.62 0.41
CA ILE A 35 -3.36 -8.28 -0.16
C ILE A 35 -4.80 -7.84 0.13
N TYR A 36 -5.79 -8.72 0.03
CA TYR A 36 -7.17 -8.37 0.42
C TYR A 36 -7.30 -8.02 1.90
N GLN A 37 -6.60 -8.73 2.79
CA GLN A 37 -6.55 -8.39 4.21
C GLN A 37 -5.90 -7.03 4.44
N VAL A 38 -4.84 -6.70 3.69
CA VAL A 38 -4.19 -5.38 3.73
C VAL A 38 -5.17 -4.28 3.30
N CYS A 39 -5.88 -4.47 2.18
CA CYS A 39 -6.96 -3.58 1.77
C CYS A 39 -8.11 -3.54 2.79
N ALA A 40 -8.33 -4.60 3.57
CA ALA A 40 -9.32 -4.61 4.65
C ALA A 40 -8.81 -3.92 5.94
N GLY A 41 -7.57 -3.43 5.96
CA GLY A 41 -6.98 -2.67 7.06
C GLY A 41 -5.97 -3.44 7.91
N LYS A 42 -5.59 -4.66 7.52
CA LYS A 42 -4.46 -5.36 8.14
C LYS A 42 -3.19 -4.55 7.87
N ARG A 43 -2.41 -4.25 8.91
CA ARG A 43 -1.10 -3.58 8.76
C ARG A 43 -0.07 -4.62 8.30
N PRO A 44 0.50 -4.52 7.09
CA PRO A 44 1.51 -5.47 6.65
C PRO A 44 2.91 -5.05 7.12
N THR A 45 3.90 -5.90 6.87
CA THR A 45 5.31 -5.63 7.18
C THR A 45 5.82 -4.39 6.41
N PHE A 46 6.91 -3.80 6.87
CA PHE A 46 7.51 -2.63 6.22
C PHE A 46 7.76 -2.86 4.72
N HIS A 47 8.37 -3.99 4.36
CA HIS A 47 8.69 -4.32 2.97
C HIS A 47 7.47 -4.35 2.05
N VAL A 48 6.36 -4.95 2.52
CA VAL A 48 5.10 -5.00 1.75
C VAL A 48 4.50 -3.61 1.60
N ARG A 49 4.53 -2.80 2.67
CA ARG A 49 4.03 -1.42 2.63
C ARG A 49 4.80 -0.58 1.63
N GLU A 50 6.12 -0.64 1.68
CA GLU A 50 7.01 0.08 0.78
C GLU A 50 6.77 -0.30 -0.69
N HIS A 51 6.66 -1.60 -0.99
CA HIS A 51 6.41 -2.06 -2.36
C HIS A 51 5.06 -1.58 -2.89
N ILE A 52 3.99 -1.71 -2.08
CA ILE A 52 2.64 -1.23 -2.46
C ILE A 52 2.67 0.27 -2.72
N CYS A 53 3.30 1.04 -1.82
CA CYS A 53 3.49 2.47 -1.96
C CYS A 53 4.23 2.82 -3.26
N ARG A 54 5.36 2.15 -3.53
CA ARG A 54 6.18 2.38 -4.71
C ARG A 54 5.44 2.04 -6.02
N ARG A 55 4.70 0.93 -6.07
CA ARG A 55 3.94 0.55 -7.28
C ARG A 55 2.70 1.39 -7.52
N LEU A 56 2.02 1.83 -6.47
CA LEU A 56 0.82 2.65 -6.58
C LEU A 56 1.12 4.16 -6.60
N GLY A 57 2.38 4.56 -6.42
CA GLY A 57 2.79 5.96 -6.36
C GLY A 57 2.26 6.66 -5.12
N PHE A 58 2.10 5.94 -4.00
CA PHE A 58 1.66 6.48 -2.73
C PHE A 58 2.82 6.65 -1.75
N TYR A 59 2.63 7.57 -0.81
CA TYR A 59 3.42 7.69 0.40
C TYR A 59 2.78 6.91 1.54
N PRO A 60 3.56 6.26 2.43
CA PRO A 60 3.02 5.54 3.59
C PRO A 60 2.08 6.40 4.45
N ALA A 61 2.39 7.68 4.61
CA ALA A 61 1.56 8.65 5.34
C ALA A 61 0.14 8.79 4.76
N GLN A 62 -0.02 8.72 3.43
CA GLN A 62 -1.33 8.78 2.77
C GLN A 62 -2.21 7.56 3.08
N LEU A 63 -1.59 6.44 3.42
CA LEU A 63 -2.27 5.20 3.81
C LEU A 63 -2.40 5.05 5.34
N GLY A 64 -2.07 6.10 6.11
CA GLY A 64 -2.04 6.02 7.57
C GLY A 64 -0.99 5.03 8.10
N TRP A 65 -0.04 4.63 7.26
CA TRP A 65 1.09 3.78 7.60
C TRP A 65 2.28 4.64 8.03
N SER A 66 2.05 5.56 8.96
CA SER A 66 3.15 6.26 9.61
C SER A 66 3.75 5.31 10.65
N ASP A 67 5.00 4.89 10.42
CA ASP A 67 5.88 4.50 11.50
C ASP A 67 6.55 5.80 11.96
N ASN A 68 6.65 6.03 13.27
CA ASN A 68 7.29 7.21 13.86
C ASN A 68 8.82 7.25 13.63
N GLY A 69 9.31 6.79 12.48
CA GLY A 69 10.73 6.59 12.20
C GLY A 69 11.09 6.17 10.78
N VAL A 70 10.32 6.53 9.74
CA VAL A 70 10.77 6.32 8.35
C VAL A 70 11.03 7.64 7.65
N SER A 71 12.29 7.84 7.27
CA SER A 71 12.82 8.99 6.56
C SER A 71 12.05 9.29 5.26
N HIS A 72 11.57 10.53 5.14
CA HIS A 72 10.90 11.10 3.96
C HIS A 72 11.78 11.18 2.68
N HIS A 73 12.94 10.52 2.65
CA HIS A 73 13.98 10.69 1.62
C HIS A 73 13.87 9.77 0.40
N LEU A 74 12.97 8.78 0.40
CA LEU A 74 12.94 7.73 -0.65
C LEU A 74 12.08 8.04 -1.89
N PHE A 75 11.37 9.17 -1.91
CA PHE A 75 10.64 9.59 -3.10
C PHE A 75 11.22 10.92 -3.60
N PRO A 76 11.87 10.95 -4.78
CA PRO A 76 12.24 12.23 -5.38
C PRO A 76 10.96 13.02 -5.64
N ARG A 77 10.91 14.26 -5.16
CA ARG A 77 9.88 15.23 -5.53
C ARG A 77 9.99 15.42 -7.04
N ARG A 78 9.06 14.84 -7.78
CA ARG A 78 8.91 15.09 -9.21
C ARG A 78 8.06 16.34 -9.41
#